data_AF-A0AAV1EM84-F1
#
_entry.id   AF-A0AAV1EM84-F1
#
_cell.length_a   1.000
_cell.length_b   1.000
_cell.length_c   1.000
_cell.angle_alpha   90.00
_cell.angle_beta   90.00
_cell.angle_gamma   90.00
#
_symmetry.space_group_name_H-M   'P 1'
#
loop_
_entity.id
_entity.type
_entity.pdbx_description
1 polymer ?
#
loop_
_entity_poly.entity_id
_entity_poly.type
_entity_poly.pdbx_seq_one_letter_code
_entity_poly.pdbx_strand_id
1 'polypeptide(L)'
;MLPKVISAICLSLWVSSCVVSSAEDIYMTRALKLMSRTPLIDGHNDLPWQLRKQYNNQLSKVDLHTLNTTHTNIPKIMEGRLGAQFWSAYVPCDTQYKDAVRQTLEQIDVVHRMCQKYPETFMFATTSAEIMTAFTLKKTASLIGVEGGHSIDSSQGTLRTMYHLGVRYLTLTHSCNTPWADNWLVDTGSEPSEHDGLSPFGKQLIQEMNRMGMLIDLAHVTVKVMNQVLDMSIAPVIFSHSSAYSICPHKRNVPDDVLRRVNQTEGIVMINFYNDYVTCSKTAKLSDVADHFDHIKKVGGAGIIGFGGDYDGVTRLPEGLKDVSKVPRLVAELLRRNWTDEEVNAALGKNLLRVFQRVEKVRDDLRKTQPDDVPIPYEEVENTCRTSHGYQDSGAVRPLSTVALLLTLALQLITTLTS
;
A
#
# COMPACT_ATOMS: atom_id res chain seq x y z
N MET A 1 -2.72 21.88 88.74
CA MET A 1 -4.13 21.99 88.28
C MET A 1 -4.13 22.62 86.90
N LEU A 2 -4.85 22.05 85.93
CA LEU A 2 -5.11 22.67 84.61
C LEU A 2 -6.04 23.91 84.78
N PRO A 3 -6.07 24.92 83.87
CA PRO A 3 -6.52 24.79 82.46
C PRO A 3 -5.72 25.68 81.46
N LYS A 4 -5.96 25.81 80.14
CA LYS A 4 -6.58 24.97 79.06
C LYS A 4 -6.18 25.59 77.67
N VAL A 5 -6.27 24.79 76.60
CA VAL A 5 -6.62 25.17 75.20
C VAL A 5 -5.95 26.39 74.55
N ILE A 6 -5.02 26.13 73.61
CA ILE A 6 -4.96 26.63 72.20
C ILE A 6 -3.80 25.86 71.53
N SER A 7 -4.13 24.93 70.60
CA SER A 7 -3.28 24.42 69.49
C SER A 7 -3.82 23.07 69.00
N ALA A 8 -4.97 23.08 68.30
CA ALA A 8 -5.58 21.86 67.76
C ALA A 8 -6.59 22.10 66.60
N ILE A 9 -6.45 23.18 65.82
CA ILE A 9 -7.44 23.54 64.76
C ILE A 9 -6.83 23.72 63.35
N CYS A 10 -5.52 23.96 63.21
CA CYS A 10 -4.90 24.25 61.89
C CYS A 10 -4.26 23.04 61.17
N LEU A 11 -4.58 21.79 61.55
CA LEU A 11 -4.01 20.58 60.92
C LEU A 11 -5.04 19.58 60.35
N SER A 12 -6.31 19.96 60.22
CA SER A 12 -7.39 19.10 59.68
C SER A 12 -8.03 19.58 58.37
N LEU A 13 -7.54 20.69 57.79
CA LEU A 13 -8.14 21.31 56.59
C LEU A 13 -7.17 21.45 55.39
N TRP A 14 -6.05 20.71 55.37
CA TRP A 14 -5.02 20.80 54.31
C TRP A 14 -4.67 19.46 53.66
N VAL A 15 -5.64 18.53 53.58
CA VAL A 15 -5.51 17.24 52.86
C VAL A 15 -6.65 17.01 51.84
N SER A 16 -7.65 17.90 51.76
CA SER A 16 -8.85 17.71 50.93
C SER A 16 -8.85 18.54 49.63
N SER A 17 -7.67 18.85 49.08
CA SER A 17 -7.54 19.61 47.82
C SER A 17 -6.22 19.31 47.11
N CYS A 18 -6.11 18.11 46.53
CA CYS A 18 -5.26 17.79 45.37
C CYS A 18 -5.35 16.31 44.95
N VAL A 19 -6.53 15.68 45.04
CA VAL A 19 -6.83 14.53 44.18
C VAL A 19 -7.41 15.08 42.88
N VAL A 20 -6.54 15.66 42.05
CA VAL A 20 -6.83 15.76 40.61
C VAL A 20 -6.78 14.33 40.11
N SER A 21 -7.91 13.64 40.19
CA SER A 21 -8.13 12.43 39.43
C SER A 21 -8.07 12.85 37.97
N SER A 22 -6.91 12.65 37.36
CA SER A 22 -6.81 12.45 35.92
C SER A 22 -7.70 11.26 35.61
N ALA A 23 -8.97 11.53 35.29
CA ALA A 23 -9.91 10.52 34.88
C ALA A 23 -9.27 9.76 33.71
N GLU A 24 -8.95 8.49 33.94
CA GLU A 24 -8.30 7.65 32.95
C GLU A 24 -9.18 7.64 31.70
N ASP A 25 -8.62 8.03 30.53
CA ASP A 25 -9.41 8.10 29.29
C ASP A 25 -9.88 6.69 28.94
N ILE A 26 -11.12 6.39 29.30
CA ILE A 26 -11.74 5.07 29.18
C ILE A 26 -11.68 4.56 27.74
N TYR A 27 -11.69 5.48 26.75
CA TYR A 27 -11.54 5.13 25.35
C TYR A 27 -10.11 4.74 24.99
N MET A 28 -9.10 5.40 25.57
CA MET A 28 -7.68 5.04 25.41
C MET A 28 -7.37 3.69 26.08
N THR A 29 -7.86 3.45 27.29
CA THR A 29 -7.70 2.16 27.98
C THR A 29 -8.41 1.03 27.25
N ARG A 30 -9.61 1.28 26.69
CA ARG A 30 -10.33 0.34 25.83
C ARG A 30 -9.59 0.10 24.50
N ALA A 31 -9.07 1.14 23.84
CA ALA A 31 -8.27 1.04 22.63
C ALA A 31 -7.03 0.14 22.84
N LEU A 32 -6.22 0.43 23.87
CA LEU A 32 -5.04 -0.37 24.20
C LEU A 32 -5.38 -1.83 24.52
N LYS A 33 -6.52 -2.08 25.18
CA LYS A 33 -7.03 -3.44 25.43
C LYS A 33 -7.39 -4.18 24.14
N LEU A 34 -8.00 -3.52 23.16
CA LEU A 34 -8.30 -4.12 21.85
C LEU A 34 -7.02 -4.39 21.05
N MET A 35 -6.10 -3.42 20.97
CA MET A 35 -4.81 -3.55 20.28
C MET A 35 -3.89 -4.60 20.91
N SER A 36 -4.09 -4.97 22.18
CA SER A 36 -3.39 -6.10 22.81
C SER A 36 -3.89 -7.49 22.38
N ARG A 37 -5.01 -7.56 21.65
CA ARG A 37 -5.71 -8.81 21.27
C ARG A 37 -5.88 -8.95 19.75
N THR A 38 -5.91 -7.84 19.03
CA THR A 38 -5.96 -7.78 17.57
C THR A 38 -4.77 -6.95 17.10
N PRO A 39 -3.94 -7.44 16.17
CA PRO A 39 -2.84 -6.63 15.63
C PRO A 39 -3.40 -5.38 14.95
N LEU A 40 -2.82 -4.22 15.25
CA LEU A 40 -2.85 -3.11 14.30
C LEU A 40 -2.00 -3.50 13.10
N ILE A 41 -2.60 -3.54 11.91
CA ILE A 41 -1.91 -3.75 10.65
C ILE A 41 -2.03 -2.50 9.81
N ASP A 42 -0.89 -1.85 9.55
CA ASP A 42 -0.82 -0.71 8.65
C ASP A 42 -0.41 -1.14 7.23
N GLY A 43 -1.09 -0.58 6.24
CA GLY A 43 -0.97 -0.93 4.83
C GLY A 43 0.15 -0.23 4.07
N HIS A 44 0.73 0.87 4.57
CA HIS A 44 1.70 1.64 3.81
C HIS A 44 2.62 2.53 4.67
N ASN A 45 3.92 2.29 4.58
CA ASN A 45 4.94 3.07 5.29
C ASN A 45 6.28 3.10 4.53
N ASP A 46 6.81 4.30 4.34
CA ASP A 46 7.98 4.63 3.52
C ASP A 46 9.28 4.78 4.31
N LEU A 47 9.37 4.19 5.51
CA LEU A 47 10.65 4.06 6.20
C LEU A 47 11.78 3.50 5.27
N PRO A 48 11.55 2.53 4.35
CA PRO A 48 12.58 2.11 3.39
C PRO A 48 13.05 3.24 2.45
N TRP A 49 12.15 4.11 2.01
CA TRP A 49 12.51 5.29 1.22
C TRP A 49 13.33 6.30 2.04
N GLN A 50 12.99 6.51 3.31
CA GLN A 50 13.79 7.35 4.21
C GLN A 50 15.18 6.76 4.46
N LEU A 51 15.30 5.43 4.61
CA LEU A 51 16.59 4.73 4.74
C LEU A 51 17.45 4.91 3.49
N ARG A 52 16.84 4.91 2.29
CA ARG A 52 17.52 5.22 1.03
C ARG A 52 17.97 6.68 1.00
N LYS A 53 17.04 7.61 1.20
CA LYS A 53 17.25 9.05 1.07
C LYS A 53 18.26 9.60 2.08
N GLN A 54 18.24 9.13 3.33
CA GLN A 54 19.07 9.67 4.42
C GLN A 54 20.40 8.92 4.57
N TYR A 55 20.46 7.62 4.24
CA TYR A 55 21.62 6.77 4.51
C TYR A 55 22.13 5.96 3.31
N ASN A 56 21.52 6.09 2.14
CA ASN A 56 21.78 5.25 0.96
C ASN A 56 21.75 3.76 1.30
N ASN A 57 20.73 3.32 2.05
CA ASN A 57 20.50 1.95 2.52
C ASN A 57 21.62 1.33 3.38
N GLN A 58 22.60 2.12 3.83
CA GLN A 58 23.68 1.70 4.74
C GLN A 58 23.16 1.59 6.17
N LEU A 59 22.52 0.46 6.51
CA LEU A 59 21.97 0.20 7.84
C LEU A 59 23.01 0.20 8.98
N SER A 60 24.31 0.18 8.68
CA SER A 60 25.38 0.39 9.65
C SER A 60 25.51 1.85 10.14
N LYS A 61 24.93 2.82 9.42
CA LYS A 61 25.00 4.26 9.72
C LYS A 61 23.76 4.83 10.42
N VAL A 62 22.76 4.00 10.69
CA VAL A 62 21.48 4.38 11.29
C VAL A 62 21.09 3.36 12.34
N ASP A 63 20.50 3.84 13.44
CA ASP A 63 19.92 2.98 14.46
C ASP A 63 18.43 3.27 14.70
N LEU A 64 17.56 2.30 14.44
CA LEU A 64 16.11 2.46 14.55
C LEU A 64 15.62 2.56 16.00
N HIS A 65 16.45 2.30 17.01
CA HIS A 65 16.09 2.63 18.40
C HIS A 65 16.22 4.14 18.70
N THR A 66 17.00 4.89 17.90
CA THR A 66 17.34 6.30 18.17
C THR A 66 17.06 7.26 17.00
N LEU A 67 16.73 6.74 15.82
CA LEU A 67 16.32 7.51 14.64
C LEU A 67 15.07 8.35 14.95
N ASN A 68 15.22 9.68 14.97
CA ASN A 68 14.13 10.61 15.29
C ASN A 68 13.77 11.58 14.16
N THR A 69 14.43 11.49 13.00
CA THR A 69 14.14 12.30 11.80
C THR A 69 12.94 11.79 10.98
N THR A 70 12.39 10.64 11.37
CA THR A 70 11.30 9.93 10.69
C THR A 70 10.04 9.86 11.57
N HIS A 71 8.90 9.62 10.94
CA HIS A 71 7.65 9.26 11.59
C HIS A 71 7.70 7.85 12.19
N THR A 72 8.62 7.01 11.75
CA THR A 72 8.73 5.60 12.17
C THR A 72 10.09 5.28 12.78
N ASN A 73 10.09 4.73 13.99
CA ASN A 73 11.24 4.15 14.67
C ASN A 73 10.78 3.06 15.65
N ILE A 74 11.69 2.27 16.23
CA ILE A 74 11.32 1.14 17.11
C ILE A 74 10.54 1.60 18.37
N PRO A 75 11.00 2.60 19.15
CA PRO A 75 10.21 3.12 20.28
C PRO A 75 8.78 3.53 19.91
N LYS A 76 8.61 4.23 18.78
CA LYS A 76 7.31 4.69 18.28
C LYS A 76 6.41 3.53 17.86
N ILE A 77 6.96 2.51 17.20
CA ILE A 77 6.26 1.26 16.83
C ILE A 77 5.72 0.57 18.08
N MET A 78 6.52 0.50 19.16
CA MET A 78 6.14 -0.14 20.41
C MET A 78 5.08 0.65 21.20
N GLU A 79 5.20 1.99 21.27
CA GLU A 79 4.16 2.87 21.85
C GLU A 79 2.85 2.79 21.03
N GLY A 80 2.96 2.75 19.70
CA GLY A 80 1.83 2.68 18.76
C GLY A 80 1.13 1.32 18.65
N ARG A 81 1.69 0.27 19.27
CA ARG A 81 1.16 -1.12 19.23
C ARG A 81 1.06 -1.71 17.81
N LEU A 82 1.98 -1.33 16.91
CA LEU A 82 1.97 -1.77 15.51
C LEU A 82 2.30 -3.27 15.40
N GLY A 83 1.28 -4.10 15.14
CA GLY A 83 1.40 -5.57 15.08
C GLY A 83 1.88 -6.11 13.74
N ALA A 84 1.59 -5.40 12.64
CA ALA A 84 2.18 -5.66 11.34
C ALA A 84 2.25 -4.37 10.49
N GLN A 85 3.18 -4.35 9.54
CA GLN A 85 3.40 -3.25 8.61
C GLN A 85 3.72 -3.83 7.23
N PHE A 86 3.02 -3.35 6.20
CA PHE A 86 3.55 -3.39 4.85
C PHE A 86 4.51 -2.23 4.66
N TRP A 87 5.79 -2.55 4.42
CA TRP A 87 6.83 -1.59 4.11
C TRP A 87 6.81 -1.31 2.60
N SER A 88 6.75 -0.03 2.22
CA SER A 88 6.74 0.38 0.82
C SER A 88 8.13 0.19 0.21
N ALA A 89 8.22 -0.66 -0.81
CA ALA A 89 9.36 -0.76 -1.70
C ALA A 89 9.23 0.24 -2.87
N TYR A 90 8.91 1.49 -2.54
CA TYR A 90 8.74 2.60 -3.46
C TYR A 90 10.02 2.96 -4.22
N VAL A 91 9.87 3.27 -5.51
CA VAL A 91 10.88 3.95 -6.33
C VAL A 91 10.23 5.08 -7.12
N PRO A 92 10.88 6.26 -7.26
CA PRO A 92 10.28 7.39 -7.97
C PRO A 92 9.91 7.11 -9.44
N CYS A 93 8.87 7.78 -9.92
CA CYS A 93 8.37 7.65 -11.30
C CYS A 93 9.42 7.98 -12.37
N ASP A 94 10.38 8.86 -12.09
CA ASP A 94 11.46 9.21 -13.02
C ASP A 94 12.49 8.09 -13.20
N THR A 95 12.39 6.98 -12.46
CA THR A 95 13.16 5.74 -12.64
C THR A 95 12.53 4.77 -13.64
N GLN A 96 11.26 4.99 -14.05
CA GLN A 96 10.60 4.23 -15.12
C GLN A 96 11.40 4.35 -16.42
N TYR A 97 11.50 3.24 -17.17
CA TYR A 97 12.35 3.11 -18.36
C TYR A 97 13.86 3.37 -18.11
N LYS A 98 14.34 3.27 -16.87
CA LYS A 98 15.76 3.42 -16.52
C LYS A 98 16.24 2.30 -15.60
N ASP A 99 16.06 2.46 -14.30
CA ASP A 99 16.61 1.57 -13.28
C ASP A 99 15.60 1.22 -12.17
N ALA A 100 14.30 1.47 -12.39
CA ALA A 100 13.21 1.13 -11.47
C ALA A 100 13.31 -0.30 -10.92
N VAL A 101 13.56 -1.30 -11.76
CA VAL A 101 13.73 -2.70 -11.34
C VAL A 101 14.88 -2.84 -10.34
N ARG A 102 16.06 -2.29 -10.64
CA ARG A 102 17.24 -2.35 -9.75
C ARG A 102 16.95 -1.64 -8.43
N GLN A 103 16.42 -0.43 -8.48
CA GLN A 103 16.11 0.34 -7.28
C GLN A 103 15.05 -0.39 -6.43
N THR A 104 14.05 -1.04 -7.04
CA THR A 104 13.04 -1.80 -6.30
C THR A 104 13.65 -3.01 -5.61
N LEU A 105 14.56 -3.73 -6.26
CA LEU A 105 15.31 -4.83 -5.64
C LEU A 105 16.17 -4.35 -4.45
N GLU A 106 16.79 -3.16 -4.54
CA GLU A 106 17.52 -2.53 -3.43
C GLU A 106 16.59 -2.14 -2.26
N GLN A 107 15.35 -1.72 -2.54
CA GLN A 107 14.35 -1.39 -1.51
C GLN A 107 13.76 -2.65 -0.85
N ILE A 108 13.54 -3.73 -1.63
CA ILE A 108 13.20 -5.06 -1.11
C ILE A 108 14.31 -5.56 -0.17
N ASP A 109 15.57 -5.49 -0.60
CA ASP A 109 16.75 -5.88 0.18
C ASP A 109 16.88 -5.09 1.50
N VAL A 110 16.68 -3.77 1.51
CA VAL A 110 16.80 -3.00 2.75
C VAL A 110 15.72 -3.37 3.78
N VAL A 111 14.51 -3.78 3.36
CA VAL A 111 13.49 -4.32 4.27
C VAL A 111 13.92 -5.66 4.87
N HIS A 112 14.45 -6.58 4.04
CA HIS A 112 15.00 -7.86 4.52
C HIS A 112 16.11 -7.64 5.54
N ARG A 113 17.11 -6.81 5.22
CA ARG A 113 18.23 -6.51 6.13
C ARG A 113 17.80 -5.74 7.37
N MET A 114 16.77 -4.91 7.30
CA MET A 114 16.18 -4.25 8.48
C MET A 114 15.59 -5.29 9.44
N CYS A 115 14.85 -6.27 8.93
CA CYS A 115 14.30 -7.34 9.75
C CYS A 115 15.39 -8.24 10.36
N GLN A 116 16.46 -8.51 9.60
CA GLN A 116 17.63 -9.28 10.08
C GLN A 116 18.45 -8.52 11.13
N LYS A 117 18.52 -7.18 11.05
CA LYS A 117 19.27 -6.34 12.00
C LYS A 117 18.55 -6.17 13.34
N TYR A 118 17.22 -6.15 13.34
CA TYR A 118 16.37 -5.96 14.52
C TYR A 118 15.38 -7.12 14.71
N PRO A 119 15.87 -8.37 14.86
CA PRO A 119 15.04 -9.56 14.90
C PRO A 119 14.25 -9.70 16.21
N GLU A 120 14.56 -8.92 17.24
CA GLU A 120 13.77 -8.80 18.47
C GLU A 120 12.47 -8.00 18.24
N THR A 121 12.50 -7.00 17.35
CA THR A 121 11.34 -6.16 17.01
C THR A 121 10.56 -6.70 15.82
N PHE A 122 11.26 -7.07 14.74
CA PHE A 122 10.64 -7.44 13.47
C PHE A 122 10.66 -8.95 13.22
N MET A 123 9.62 -9.44 12.55
CA MET A 123 9.59 -10.75 11.92
C MET A 123 9.19 -10.56 10.46
N PHE A 124 10.06 -10.92 9.52
CA PHE A 124 9.68 -10.94 8.12
C PHE A 124 8.54 -11.93 7.90
N ALA A 125 7.49 -11.51 7.19
CA ALA A 125 6.26 -12.27 7.00
C ALA A 125 5.77 -12.12 5.56
N THR A 126 5.19 -13.19 5.01
CA THR A 126 4.69 -13.22 3.64
C THR A 126 3.30 -13.86 3.51
N THR A 127 2.66 -14.17 4.63
CA THR A 127 1.34 -14.81 4.68
C THR A 127 0.49 -14.23 5.81
N SER A 128 -0.83 -14.40 5.72
CA SER A 128 -1.75 -14.02 6.79
C SER A 128 -1.48 -14.77 8.10
N ALA A 129 -1.01 -16.02 8.01
CA ALA A 129 -0.64 -16.85 9.15
C ALA A 129 0.66 -16.38 9.83
N GLU A 130 1.65 -15.92 9.06
CA GLU A 130 2.91 -15.37 9.61
C GLU A 130 2.67 -14.04 10.33
N ILE A 131 1.71 -13.21 9.88
CA ILE A 131 1.27 -12.02 10.63
C ILE A 131 0.80 -12.39 12.04
N MET A 132 -0.09 -13.38 12.14
CA MET A 132 -0.61 -13.83 13.44
C MET A 132 0.47 -14.51 14.30
N THR A 133 1.44 -15.16 13.67
CA THR A 133 2.61 -15.74 14.33
C THR A 133 3.49 -14.63 14.95
N ALA A 134 3.86 -13.61 14.17
CA ALA A 134 4.63 -12.47 14.66
C ALA A 134 3.94 -11.75 15.82
N PHE A 135 2.63 -11.48 15.69
CA PHE A 135 1.83 -10.84 16.73
C PHE A 135 1.81 -11.68 18.02
N THR A 136 1.67 -13.00 17.92
CA THR A 136 1.74 -13.91 19.08
C THR A 136 3.13 -13.90 19.74
N LEU A 137 4.19 -13.77 18.94
CA LEU A 137 5.58 -13.59 19.39
C LEU A 137 5.89 -12.16 19.88
N LYS A 138 4.89 -11.25 19.89
CA LYS A 138 5.02 -9.82 20.25
C LYS A 138 6.01 -9.05 19.38
N LYS A 139 6.15 -9.46 18.12
CA LYS A 139 6.92 -8.78 17.08
C LYS A 139 5.99 -8.07 16.09
N THR A 140 6.48 -7.02 15.45
CA THR A 140 5.82 -6.44 14.28
C THR A 140 6.11 -7.34 13.07
N ALA A 141 5.06 -7.90 12.44
CA ALA A 141 5.22 -8.58 11.16
C ALA A 141 5.58 -7.57 10.06
N SER A 142 6.68 -7.81 9.38
CA SER A 142 7.20 -6.96 8.30
C SER A 142 6.94 -7.63 6.97
N LEU A 143 6.03 -7.05 6.18
CA LEU A 143 5.72 -7.47 4.81
C LEU A 143 6.24 -6.43 3.83
N ILE A 144 6.30 -6.78 2.54
CA ILE A 144 6.68 -5.84 1.48
C ILE A 144 5.51 -5.68 0.52
N GLY A 145 5.21 -4.42 0.19
CA GLY A 145 4.43 -4.08 -0.98
C GLY A 145 5.25 -3.19 -1.91
N VAL A 146 5.15 -3.41 -3.21
CA VAL A 146 5.83 -2.57 -4.21
C VAL A 146 4.87 -1.48 -4.66
N GLU A 147 5.32 -0.24 -4.63
CA GLU A 147 4.50 0.91 -4.99
C GLU A 147 4.83 1.41 -6.41
N GLY A 148 3.99 1.00 -7.36
CA GLY A 148 4.02 1.43 -8.74
C GLY A 148 4.43 0.32 -9.72
N GLY A 149 3.60 0.09 -10.73
CA GLY A 149 3.83 -0.92 -11.76
C GLY A 149 5.07 -0.70 -12.63
N HIS A 150 5.65 0.51 -12.63
CA HIS A 150 6.94 0.78 -13.29
C HIS A 150 8.09 -0.04 -12.68
N SER A 151 7.98 -0.48 -11.43
CA SER A 151 8.92 -1.40 -10.79
C SER A 151 9.05 -2.76 -11.47
N ILE A 152 8.02 -3.24 -12.18
CA ILE A 152 8.09 -4.51 -12.93
C ILE A 152 8.56 -4.34 -14.39
N ASP A 153 8.74 -3.10 -14.87
CA ASP A 153 9.15 -2.74 -16.25
C ASP A 153 8.35 -3.47 -17.35
N SER A 154 7.06 -3.68 -17.08
CA SER A 154 6.09 -4.42 -17.89
C SER A 154 6.46 -5.90 -18.15
N SER A 155 7.06 -6.57 -17.16
CA SER A 155 7.45 -7.99 -17.24
C SER A 155 6.77 -8.86 -16.18
N GLN A 156 6.03 -9.88 -16.63
CA GLN A 156 5.47 -10.93 -15.77
C GLN A 156 6.56 -11.72 -15.03
N GLY A 157 7.74 -11.88 -15.65
CA GLY A 157 8.90 -12.51 -15.01
C GLY A 157 9.44 -11.69 -13.83
N THR A 158 9.47 -10.36 -13.96
CA THR A 158 9.87 -9.45 -12.87
C THR A 158 8.84 -9.49 -11.73
N LEU A 159 7.54 -9.46 -12.05
CA LEU A 159 6.44 -9.62 -11.09
C LEU A 159 6.59 -10.91 -10.25
N ARG A 160 6.77 -12.05 -10.91
CA ARG A 160 7.00 -13.35 -10.26
C ARG A 160 8.27 -13.35 -9.39
N THR A 161 9.36 -12.79 -9.90
CA THR A 161 10.63 -12.67 -9.16
C THR A 161 10.45 -11.87 -7.87
N MET A 162 9.77 -10.72 -7.93
CA MET A 162 9.46 -9.90 -6.75
C MET A 162 8.60 -10.64 -5.73
N TYR A 163 7.60 -11.41 -6.16
CA TYR A 163 6.82 -12.26 -5.25
C TYR A 163 7.65 -13.36 -4.58
N HIS A 164 8.60 -13.97 -5.30
CA HIS A 164 9.55 -14.92 -4.71
C HIS A 164 10.49 -14.26 -3.70
N LEU A 165 10.84 -12.98 -3.89
CA LEU A 165 11.56 -12.16 -2.90
C LEU A 165 10.66 -11.66 -1.74
N GLY A 166 9.39 -12.07 -1.71
CA GLY A 166 8.47 -11.85 -0.58
C GLY A 166 7.54 -10.65 -0.71
N VAL A 167 7.46 -10.00 -1.88
CA VAL A 167 6.45 -8.97 -2.17
C VAL A 167 5.04 -9.58 -2.14
N ARG A 168 4.09 -8.89 -1.50
CA ARG A 168 2.71 -9.38 -1.32
C ARG A 168 1.61 -8.43 -1.78
N TYR A 169 1.89 -7.16 -2.04
CA TYR A 169 1.05 -6.33 -2.92
C TYR A 169 1.88 -5.64 -4.01
N LEU A 170 1.20 -5.27 -5.11
CA LEU A 170 1.70 -4.30 -6.08
C LEU A 170 0.63 -3.20 -6.26
N THR A 171 1.02 -1.96 -6.02
CA THR A 171 0.26 -0.77 -6.43
C THR A 171 0.42 -0.60 -7.93
N LEU A 172 -0.68 -0.64 -8.69
CA LEU A 172 -0.60 -0.79 -10.15
C LEU A 172 0.10 0.40 -10.85
N THR A 173 -0.05 1.61 -10.31
CA THR A 173 0.68 2.82 -10.71
C THR A 173 1.20 3.52 -9.46
N HIS A 174 2.18 4.42 -9.60
CA HIS A 174 2.36 5.51 -8.64
C HIS A 174 1.73 6.77 -9.28
N SER A 175 2.25 7.98 -9.05
CA SER A 175 1.82 9.23 -9.69
C SER A 175 2.44 9.39 -11.09
N CYS A 176 2.26 8.36 -11.93
CA CYS A 176 2.66 8.29 -13.34
C CYS A 176 1.99 7.07 -13.99
N ASN A 177 1.62 7.18 -15.27
CA ASN A 177 1.15 6.03 -16.06
C ASN A 177 2.24 4.96 -16.20
N THR A 178 1.83 3.71 -16.42
CA THR A 178 2.67 2.64 -16.96
C THR A 178 2.20 2.31 -18.38
N PRO A 179 2.95 1.53 -19.19
CA PRO A 179 2.49 1.00 -20.47
C PRO A 179 1.20 0.14 -20.43
N TRP A 180 0.56 0.00 -19.27
CA TRP A 180 -0.57 -0.89 -19.10
C TRP A 180 -1.63 -0.44 -18.08
N ALA A 181 -1.42 0.70 -17.39
CA ALA A 181 -2.38 1.26 -16.44
C ALA A 181 -2.30 2.80 -16.32
N ASP A 182 -3.47 3.44 -16.35
CA ASP A 182 -3.62 4.89 -16.13
C ASP A 182 -3.64 5.28 -14.63
N ASN A 183 -2.90 6.33 -14.28
CA ASN A 183 -2.77 6.82 -12.90
C ASN A 183 -3.71 7.99 -12.55
N TRP A 184 -3.84 8.27 -11.25
CA TRP A 184 -4.77 9.27 -10.69
C TRP A 184 -4.63 10.70 -11.24
N LEU A 185 -3.47 11.09 -11.78
CA LEU A 185 -3.24 12.39 -12.44
C LEU A 185 -4.02 12.55 -13.75
N VAL A 186 -4.50 11.45 -14.33
CA VAL A 186 -5.42 11.47 -15.47
C VAL A 186 -6.80 12.00 -15.03
N ASP A 187 -7.28 11.61 -13.84
CA ASP A 187 -8.56 12.10 -13.32
C ASP A 187 -8.52 13.57 -12.86
N THR A 188 -7.33 14.18 -12.72
CA THR A 188 -7.17 15.64 -12.53
C THR A 188 -7.05 16.39 -13.87
N GLY A 189 -6.93 15.68 -15.00
CA GLY A 189 -6.60 16.26 -16.30
C GLY A 189 -5.16 16.80 -16.38
N SER A 190 -4.27 16.33 -15.50
CA SER A 190 -2.86 16.73 -15.48
C SER A 190 -1.98 15.85 -16.37
N GLU A 191 -2.40 14.60 -16.62
CA GLU A 191 -1.78 13.68 -17.57
C GLU A 191 -2.86 13.11 -18.52
N PRO A 192 -2.51 12.70 -19.75
CA PRO A 192 -3.45 12.03 -20.64
C PRO A 192 -3.74 10.60 -20.17
N SER A 193 -4.95 10.10 -20.45
CA SER A 193 -5.22 8.66 -20.44
C SER A 193 -4.50 8.03 -21.63
N GLU A 194 -3.73 6.98 -21.38
CA GLU A 194 -3.06 6.19 -22.41
C GLU A 194 -3.88 4.95 -22.78
N HIS A 195 -4.62 4.37 -21.81
CA HIS A 195 -5.21 3.04 -21.92
C HIS A 195 -6.73 2.97 -21.76
N ASP A 196 -7.40 4.10 -21.46
CA ASP A 196 -8.77 4.15 -20.95
C ASP A 196 -8.98 3.20 -19.75
N GLY A 197 -8.02 3.24 -18.81
CA GLY A 197 -7.90 2.34 -17.67
C GLY A 197 -6.73 1.37 -17.81
N LEU A 198 -7.00 0.11 -18.15
CA LEU A 198 -6.03 -0.97 -18.33
C LEU A 198 -5.90 -1.42 -19.79
N SER A 199 -4.65 -1.55 -20.26
CA SER A 199 -4.34 -2.15 -21.55
C SER A 199 -4.65 -3.66 -21.57
N PRO A 200 -4.61 -4.35 -22.74
CA PRO A 200 -4.72 -5.80 -22.81
C PRO A 200 -3.69 -6.53 -21.93
N PHE A 201 -2.45 -6.04 -21.86
CA PHE A 201 -1.41 -6.59 -20.98
C PHE A 201 -1.69 -6.28 -19.50
N GLY A 202 -2.20 -5.08 -19.18
CA GLY A 202 -2.64 -4.75 -17.82
C GLY A 202 -3.69 -5.73 -17.30
N LYS A 203 -4.63 -6.13 -18.17
CA LYS A 203 -5.64 -7.15 -17.88
C LYS A 203 -5.06 -8.56 -17.66
N GLN A 204 -3.99 -8.93 -18.37
CA GLN A 204 -3.24 -10.18 -18.11
C GLN A 204 -2.53 -10.14 -16.75
N LEU A 205 -1.87 -9.02 -16.41
CA LEU A 205 -1.21 -8.84 -15.11
C LEU A 205 -2.17 -9.03 -13.93
N ILE A 206 -3.41 -8.52 -14.00
CA ILE A 206 -4.44 -8.75 -12.98
C ILE A 206 -4.71 -10.26 -12.77
N GLN A 207 -4.76 -11.03 -13.85
CA GLN A 207 -4.97 -12.48 -13.80
C GLN A 207 -3.75 -13.21 -13.20
N GLU A 208 -2.53 -12.83 -13.58
CA GLU A 208 -1.31 -13.40 -13.00
C GLU A 208 -1.18 -13.08 -11.50
N MET A 209 -1.50 -11.84 -11.09
CA MET A 209 -1.57 -11.43 -9.68
C MET A 209 -2.58 -12.25 -8.88
N ASN A 210 -3.78 -12.49 -9.43
CA ASN A 210 -4.76 -13.39 -8.82
C ASN A 210 -4.22 -14.84 -8.72
N ARG A 211 -3.62 -15.38 -9.78
CA ARG A 211 -3.08 -16.75 -9.83
C ARG A 211 -1.96 -16.97 -8.81
N MET A 212 -1.07 -16.00 -8.66
CA MET A 212 0.07 -16.10 -7.75
C MET A 212 -0.27 -15.75 -6.28
N GLY A 213 -1.43 -15.11 -6.03
CA GLY A 213 -1.82 -14.66 -4.69
C GLY A 213 -1.15 -13.36 -4.26
N MET A 214 -0.93 -12.45 -5.21
CA MET A 214 -0.52 -11.08 -4.92
C MET A 214 -1.76 -10.20 -4.71
N LEU A 215 -1.78 -9.43 -3.62
CA LEU A 215 -2.80 -8.40 -3.40
C LEU A 215 -2.67 -7.32 -4.49
N ILE A 216 -3.78 -7.00 -5.14
CA ILE A 216 -3.83 -5.88 -6.08
C ILE A 216 -4.15 -4.62 -5.29
N ASP A 217 -3.27 -3.62 -5.38
CA ASP A 217 -3.45 -2.33 -4.72
C ASP A 217 -3.87 -1.25 -5.72
N LEU A 218 -4.99 -0.61 -5.41
CA LEU A 218 -5.65 0.45 -6.18
C LEU A 218 -5.42 1.85 -5.61
N ALA A 219 -4.48 2.02 -4.68
CA ALA A 219 -3.88 3.34 -4.48
C ALA A 219 -3.28 3.87 -5.80
N HIS A 220 -3.19 5.20 -5.95
CA HIS A 220 -2.58 5.90 -7.10
C HIS A 220 -3.17 5.69 -8.50
N VAL A 221 -4.15 4.81 -8.73
CA VAL A 221 -4.76 4.59 -10.06
C VAL A 221 -5.93 5.53 -10.36
N THR A 222 -6.39 5.59 -11.61
CA THR A 222 -7.65 6.25 -11.98
C THR A 222 -8.89 5.51 -11.45
N VAL A 223 -10.00 6.24 -11.28
CA VAL A 223 -11.35 5.67 -11.04
C VAL A 223 -11.73 4.66 -12.13
N LYS A 224 -11.24 4.84 -13.37
CA LYS A 224 -11.46 3.89 -14.47
C LYS A 224 -10.75 2.56 -14.23
N VAL A 225 -9.47 2.57 -13.82
CA VAL A 225 -8.74 1.36 -13.39
C VAL A 225 -9.40 0.74 -12.16
N MET A 226 -9.77 1.52 -11.14
CA MET A 226 -10.44 1.00 -9.94
C MET A 226 -11.64 0.14 -10.31
N ASN A 227 -12.52 0.66 -11.17
CA ASN A 227 -13.72 -0.04 -11.63
C ASN A 227 -13.36 -1.29 -12.45
N GLN A 228 -12.47 -1.19 -13.44
CA GLN A 228 -12.10 -2.33 -14.28
C GLN A 228 -11.49 -3.49 -13.48
N VAL A 229 -10.63 -3.21 -12.50
CA VAL A 229 -10.06 -4.24 -11.63
C VAL A 229 -11.15 -4.87 -10.73
N LEU A 230 -12.05 -4.05 -10.18
CA LEU A 230 -13.20 -4.54 -9.40
C LEU A 230 -14.21 -5.35 -10.24
N ASP A 231 -14.20 -5.23 -11.57
CA ASP A 231 -15.03 -6.03 -12.49
C ASP A 231 -14.39 -7.40 -12.82
N MET A 232 -13.05 -7.50 -12.80
CA MET A 232 -12.33 -8.66 -13.34
C MET A 232 -11.50 -9.46 -12.33
N SER A 233 -11.11 -8.87 -11.20
CA SER A 233 -10.32 -9.58 -10.18
C SER A 233 -11.19 -10.63 -9.47
N ILE A 234 -10.76 -11.88 -9.52
CA ILE A 234 -11.43 -13.00 -8.83
C ILE A 234 -11.07 -13.09 -7.34
N ALA A 235 -10.18 -12.21 -6.87
CA ALA A 235 -9.81 -12.06 -5.48
C ALA A 235 -10.09 -10.62 -4.99
N PRO A 236 -10.39 -10.40 -3.69
CA PRO A 236 -10.56 -9.06 -3.16
C PRO A 236 -9.30 -8.20 -3.29
N VAL A 237 -9.50 -6.91 -3.48
CA VAL A 237 -8.44 -5.91 -3.71
C VAL A 237 -8.27 -5.00 -2.49
N ILE A 238 -7.15 -4.27 -2.46
CA ILE A 238 -6.85 -3.27 -1.44
C ILE A 238 -6.74 -1.88 -2.04
N PHE A 239 -6.92 -0.86 -1.22
CA PHE A 239 -6.29 0.45 -1.39
C PHE A 239 -5.39 0.63 -0.17
N SER A 240 -4.06 0.51 -0.34
CA SER A 240 -3.10 0.43 0.79
C SER A 240 -2.98 1.72 1.59
N HIS A 241 -3.26 2.86 0.94
CA HIS A 241 -3.28 4.20 1.54
C HIS A 241 -4.17 5.14 0.68
N SER A 242 -5.48 5.15 0.90
CA SER A 242 -6.41 6.09 0.24
C SER A 242 -7.62 6.41 1.12
N SER A 243 -8.12 7.63 1.08
CA SER A 243 -9.20 8.11 1.97
C SER A 243 -10.51 8.35 1.18
N ALA A 244 -11.56 8.85 1.83
CA ALA A 244 -12.88 9.04 1.19
C ALA A 244 -12.99 10.34 0.37
N TYR A 245 -13.41 10.22 -0.90
CA TYR A 245 -13.51 11.36 -1.83
C TYR A 245 -14.57 12.40 -1.41
N SER A 246 -15.68 11.95 -0.84
CA SER A 246 -16.79 12.82 -0.44
C SER A 246 -16.49 13.70 0.79
N ILE A 247 -15.41 13.42 1.52
CA ILE A 247 -14.93 14.25 2.64
C ILE A 247 -13.85 15.25 2.15
N CYS A 248 -12.90 14.78 1.34
CA CYS A 248 -11.95 15.62 0.63
C CYS A 248 -11.90 15.18 -0.85
N PRO A 249 -12.37 16.02 -1.81
CA PRO A 249 -12.51 15.66 -3.23
C PRO A 249 -11.18 15.66 -4.01
N HIS A 250 -10.12 15.16 -3.39
CA HIS A 250 -8.81 14.94 -3.99
C HIS A 250 -8.79 13.62 -4.77
N LYS A 251 -8.21 13.58 -5.98
CA LYS A 251 -8.29 12.41 -6.89
C LYS A 251 -7.52 11.17 -6.44
N ARG A 252 -6.70 11.26 -5.39
CA ARG A 252 -6.17 10.08 -4.66
C ARG A 252 -7.19 9.39 -3.74
N ASN A 253 -8.34 10.00 -3.48
CA ASN A 253 -9.38 9.46 -2.61
C ASN A 253 -10.45 8.69 -3.39
N VAL A 254 -11.03 7.68 -2.73
CA VAL A 254 -11.96 6.71 -3.32
C VAL A 254 -13.39 7.28 -3.37
N PRO A 255 -14.03 7.34 -4.56
CA PRO A 255 -15.44 7.74 -4.71
C PRO A 255 -16.45 6.79 -4.07
N ASP A 256 -17.62 7.31 -3.68
CA ASP A 256 -18.66 6.56 -2.97
C ASP A 256 -19.22 5.35 -3.75
N ASP A 257 -19.27 5.41 -5.08
CA ASP A 257 -19.64 4.29 -5.95
C ASP A 257 -18.58 3.19 -5.94
N VAL A 258 -17.30 3.56 -5.98
CA VAL A 258 -16.18 2.62 -5.81
C VAL A 258 -16.19 2.02 -4.41
N LEU A 259 -16.45 2.79 -3.34
CA LEU A 259 -16.58 2.28 -1.97
C LEU A 259 -17.68 1.20 -1.85
N ARG A 260 -18.83 1.40 -2.50
CA ARG A 260 -19.89 0.37 -2.55
C ARG A 260 -19.44 -0.88 -3.29
N ARG A 261 -18.69 -0.73 -4.39
CA ARG A 261 -18.12 -1.86 -5.13
C ARG A 261 -17.06 -2.64 -4.33
N VAL A 262 -16.19 -1.96 -3.59
CA VAL A 262 -15.20 -2.60 -2.70
C VAL A 262 -15.89 -3.51 -1.67
N ASN A 263 -17.06 -3.11 -1.15
CA ASN A 263 -17.87 -3.96 -0.27
C ASN A 263 -18.47 -5.17 -1.00
N GLN A 264 -18.97 -4.98 -2.23
CA GLN A 264 -19.50 -6.07 -3.06
C GLN A 264 -18.43 -7.11 -3.42
N THR A 265 -17.16 -6.71 -3.56
CA THR A 265 -16.02 -7.59 -3.85
C THR A 265 -15.22 -7.98 -2.59
N GLU A 266 -15.77 -7.76 -1.39
CA GLU A 266 -15.16 -8.07 -0.08
C GLU A 266 -13.77 -7.44 0.21
N GLY A 267 -13.39 -6.39 -0.53
CA GLY A 267 -12.09 -5.73 -0.44
C GLY A 267 -11.90 -4.82 0.78
N ILE A 268 -10.88 -3.95 0.74
CA ILE A 268 -10.56 -3.03 1.83
C ILE A 268 -9.97 -1.71 1.33
N VAL A 269 -10.34 -0.61 1.97
CA VAL A 269 -9.74 0.71 1.86
C VAL A 269 -9.02 1.03 3.17
N MET A 270 -7.72 1.23 3.07
CA MET A 270 -6.83 1.50 4.19
C MET A 270 -6.53 3.00 4.22
N ILE A 271 -6.98 3.69 5.26
CA ILE A 271 -7.18 5.14 5.23
C ILE A 271 -5.85 5.88 5.40
N ASN A 272 -5.60 6.84 4.51
CA ASN A 272 -4.41 7.69 4.45
C ASN A 272 -4.54 8.91 5.36
N PHE A 273 -3.45 9.29 6.04
CA PHE A 273 -3.45 10.39 7.02
C PHE A 273 -2.87 11.71 6.48
N TYR A 274 -2.43 11.78 5.22
CA TYR A 274 -1.87 13.00 4.63
C TYR A 274 -2.88 14.15 4.66
N ASN A 275 -2.50 15.29 5.25
CA ASN A 275 -3.42 16.43 5.45
C ASN A 275 -4.14 16.84 4.15
N ASP A 276 -3.43 16.86 3.03
CA ASP A 276 -3.96 17.27 1.74
C ASP A 276 -4.95 16.25 1.14
N TYR A 277 -4.98 15.01 1.62
CA TYR A 277 -5.97 13.99 1.27
C TYR A 277 -7.05 13.83 2.36
N VAL A 278 -6.81 14.34 3.57
CA VAL A 278 -7.77 14.32 4.69
C VAL A 278 -8.69 15.53 4.69
N THR A 279 -8.14 16.74 4.57
CA THR A 279 -8.90 18.01 4.62
C THR A 279 -8.80 18.83 3.34
N CYS A 280 -8.14 18.32 2.30
CA CYS A 280 -7.84 19.07 1.07
C CYS A 280 -7.10 20.40 1.38
N SER A 281 -6.31 20.38 2.47
CA SER A 281 -5.64 21.55 3.05
C SER A 281 -4.33 21.13 3.71
N LYS A 282 -3.45 22.10 3.99
CA LYS A 282 -2.15 21.84 4.65
C LYS A 282 -2.28 21.43 6.12
N THR A 283 -3.47 21.57 6.71
CA THR A 283 -3.75 21.32 8.13
C THR A 283 -4.92 20.36 8.29
N ALA A 284 -4.69 19.25 8.99
CA ALA A 284 -5.72 18.32 9.44
C ALA A 284 -5.49 17.98 10.92
N LYS A 285 -6.51 17.40 11.55
CA LYS A 285 -6.51 16.83 12.91
C LYS A 285 -6.88 15.35 12.88
N LEU A 286 -6.60 14.65 13.97
CA LEU A 286 -7.00 13.26 14.19
C LEU A 286 -8.52 13.04 14.03
N SER A 287 -9.34 14.01 14.44
CA SER A 287 -10.80 14.01 14.20
C SER A 287 -11.15 13.89 12.72
N ASP A 288 -10.42 14.61 11.87
CA ASP A 288 -10.73 14.73 10.44
C ASP A 288 -10.38 13.41 9.72
N VAL A 289 -9.36 12.69 10.19
CA VAL A 289 -9.10 11.30 9.80
C VAL A 289 -10.26 10.39 10.21
N ALA A 290 -10.75 10.51 11.44
CA ALA A 290 -11.89 9.72 11.91
C ALA A 290 -13.19 10.01 11.12
N ASP A 291 -13.36 11.20 10.56
CA ASP A 291 -14.49 11.52 9.66
C ASP A 291 -14.45 10.68 8.37
N HIS A 292 -13.26 10.35 7.84
CA HIS A 292 -13.15 9.39 6.72
C HIS A 292 -13.49 7.96 7.15
N PHE A 293 -13.09 7.52 8.35
CA PHE A 293 -13.49 6.22 8.88
C PHE A 293 -15.02 6.13 8.97
N ASP A 294 -15.68 7.14 9.56
CA ASP A 294 -17.14 7.20 9.67
C ASP A 294 -17.85 7.23 8.31
N HIS A 295 -17.32 8.00 7.35
CA HIS A 295 -17.91 8.07 6.00
C HIS A 295 -17.78 6.75 5.24
N ILE A 296 -16.59 6.12 5.23
CA ILE A 296 -16.43 4.82 4.56
C ILE A 296 -17.30 3.76 5.24
N LYS A 297 -17.41 3.77 6.58
CA LYS A 297 -18.32 2.89 7.32
C LYS A 297 -19.78 3.10 6.91
N LYS A 298 -20.21 4.35 6.72
CA LYS A 298 -21.56 4.70 6.28
C LYS A 298 -21.87 4.25 4.85
N VAL A 299 -20.89 4.31 3.93
CA VAL A 299 -21.10 4.05 2.50
C VAL A 299 -20.85 2.59 2.09
N GLY A 300 -19.77 1.99 2.59
CA GLY A 300 -19.34 0.62 2.26
C GLY A 300 -19.34 -0.35 3.44
N GLY A 301 -19.70 0.09 4.66
CA GLY A 301 -19.71 -0.75 5.85
C GLY A 301 -18.36 -0.87 6.55
N ALA A 302 -18.37 -1.26 7.83
CA ALA A 302 -17.15 -1.41 8.63
C ALA A 302 -16.22 -2.55 8.15
N GLY A 303 -16.72 -3.45 7.29
CA GLY A 303 -15.97 -4.58 6.74
C GLY A 303 -14.89 -4.20 5.72
N ILE A 304 -14.92 -2.99 5.15
CA ILE A 304 -13.97 -2.55 4.12
C ILE A 304 -12.93 -1.56 4.62
N ILE A 305 -12.67 -1.47 5.92
CA ILE A 305 -11.86 -0.39 6.50
C ILE A 305 -10.55 -0.93 7.09
N GLY A 306 -9.46 -0.20 6.91
CA GLY A 306 -8.16 -0.47 7.53
C GLY A 306 -7.33 0.82 7.77
N PHE A 307 -6.11 0.65 8.28
CA PHE A 307 -5.16 1.73 8.53
C PHE A 307 -4.08 1.72 7.44
N GLY A 308 -3.84 2.85 6.78
CA GLY A 308 -2.87 2.96 5.69
C GLY A 308 -2.17 4.31 5.75
N GLY A 309 -1.50 4.57 6.87
CA GLY A 309 -1.24 5.92 7.37
C GLY A 309 -0.34 6.80 6.49
N ASP A 310 0.39 6.21 5.53
CA ASP A 310 1.32 6.91 4.63
C ASP A 310 2.44 7.61 5.43
N TYR A 311 2.84 6.94 6.52
CA TYR A 311 3.90 7.41 7.39
C TYR A 311 5.24 7.33 6.66
N ASP A 312 6.02 8.40 6.80
CA ASP A 312 7.32 8.59 6.12
C ASP A 312 7.27 8.82 4.60
N GLY A 313 6.11 8.66 3.96
CA GLY A 313 5.90 8.98 2.54
C GLY A 313 5.55 10.46 2.35
N VAL A 314 4.68 10.98 3.23
CA VAL A 314 4.17 12.36 3.13
C VAL A 314 4.90 13.39 3.98
N THR A 315 4.73 14.65 3.58
CA THR A 315 5.35 15.82 4.22
C THR A 315 4.52 16.47 5.33
N ARG A 316 3.26 16.07 5.50
CA ARG A 316 2.31 16.71 6.45
C ARG A 316 1.34 15.69 7.05
N LEU A 317 1.46 15.43 8.35
CA LEU A 317 0.53 14.58 9.10
C LEU A 317 -0.38 15.38 10.04
N PRO A 318 -1.50 14.81 10.51
CA PRO A 318 -2.51 15.55 11.25
C PRO A 318 -2.03 15.91 12.65
N GLU A 319 -2.62 16.94 13.24
CA GLU A 319 -2.51 17.19 14.68
C GLU A 319 -3.04 15.97 15.44
N GLY A 320 -2.24 15.45 16.39
CA GLY A 320 -2.56 14.23 17.12
C GLY A 320 -2.13 12.92 16.44
N LEU A 321 -1.69 12.92 15.17
CA LEU A 321 -1.25 11.74 14.41
C LEU A 321 0.15 11.87 13.79
N LYS A 322 1.03 12.68 14.41
CA LYS A 322 2.34 13.07 13.85
C LYS A 322 3.35 11.94 13.61
N ASP A 323 3.15 10.77 14.20
CA ASP A 323 4.02 9.60 14.03
C ASP A 323 3.28 8.30 14.40
N VAL A 324 3.86 7.14 14.07
CA VAL A 324 3.21 5.83 14.25
C VAL A 324 2.82 5.52 15.71
N SER A 325 3.43 6.21 16.69
CA SER A 325 3.10 5.99 18.10
C SER A 325 1.72 6.52 18.50
N LYS A 326 1.11 7.36 17.66
CA LYS A 326 -0.13 8.08 18.00
C LYS A 326 -1.40 7.39 17.49
N VAL A 327 -1.29 6.32 16.70
CA VAL A 327 -2.44 5.55 16.19
C VAL A 327 -3.40 5.04 17.29
N PRO A 328 -2.97 4.62 18.50
CA PRO A 328 -3.89 4.29 19.60
C PRO A 328 -4.88 5.41 19.97
N ARG A 329 -4.53 6.69 19.73
CA ARG A 329 -5.42 7.83 19.96
C ARG A 329 -6.55 7.89 18.93
N LEU A 330 -6.29 7.49 17.68
CA LEU A 330 -7.32 7.38 16.64
C LEU A 330 -8.27 6.22 16.95
N VAL A 331 -7.73 5.08 17.41
CA VAL A 331 -8.55 3.96 17.90
C VAL A 331 -9.46 4.41 19.07
N ALA A 332 -8.94 5.20 20.00
CA ALA A 332 -9.74 5.79 21.08
C ALA A 332 -10.81 6.76 20.56
N GLU A 333 -10.53 7.54 19.51
CA GLU A 333 -11.51 8.43 18.88
C GLU A 333 -12.64 7.67 18.17
N LEU A 334 -12.34 6.58 17.45
CA LEU A 334 -13.38 5.71 16.87
C LEU A 334 -14.31 5.14 17.95
N LEU A 335 -13.74 4.69 19.08
CA LEU A 335 -14.53 4.22 20.23
C LEU A 335 -15.36 5.35 20.87
N ARG A 336 -14.85 6.59 20.91
CA ARG A 336 -15.58 7.79 21.35
C ARG A 336 -16.74 8.14 20.42
N ARG A 337 -16.62 7.81 19.14
CA ARG A 337 -17.65 7.92 18.08
C ARG A 337 -18.60 6.71 18.05
N ASN A 338 -18.68 5.93 19.12
CA ASN A 338 -19.54 4.76 19.27
C ASN A 338 -19.29 3.64 18.24
N TRP A 339 -18.06 3.49 17.73
CA TRP A 339 -17.69 2.24 17.07
C TRP A 339 -17.71 1.07 18.07
N THR A 340 -18.19 -0.09 17.63
CA THR A 340 -18.20 -1.29 18.47
C THR A 340 -16.80 -1.90 18.59
N ASP A 341 -16.58 -2.76 19.60
CA ASP A 341 -15.31 -3.49 19.71
C ASP A 341 -15.08 -4.36 18.47
N GLU A 342 -16.14 -4.92 17.88
CA GLU A 342 -16.09 -5.74 16.66
C GLU A 342 -15.64 -4.91 15.47
N GLU A 343 -16.21 -3.73 15.26
CA GLU A 343 -15.84 -2.82 14.16
C GLU A 343 -14.41 -2.28 14.30
N VAL A 344 -13.99 -1.93 15.52
CA VAL A 344 -12.61 -1.50 15.78
C VAL A 344 -11.63 -2.66 15.57
N ASN A 345 -11.94 -3.87 16.02
CA ASN A 345 -11.13 -5.05 15.72
C ASN A 345 -11.14 -5.41 14.22
N ALA A 346 -12.22 -5.13 13.50
CA ALA A 346 -12.30 -5.28 12.05
C ALA A 346 -11.29 -4.35 11.37
N ALA A 347 -11.36 -3.05 11.68
CA ALA A 347 -10.47 -2.04 11.14
C ALA A 347 -8.99 -2.25 11.55
N LEU A 348 -8.72 -2.63 12.80
CA LEU A 348 -7.35 -2.82 13.30
C LEU A 348 -6.55 -3.81 12.44
N GLY A 349 -7.16 -4.90 11.99
CA GLY A 349 -6.46 -5.88 11.16
C GLY A 349 -7.27 -7.06 10.66
N LYS A 350 -8.43 -7.39 11.27
CA LYS A 350 -9.22 -8.56 10.83
C LYS A 350 -9.75 -8.40 9.39
N ASN A 351 -10.06 -7.17 8.94
CA ASN A 351 -10.45 -6.90 7.56
C ASN A 351 -9.32 -7.22 6.57
N LEU A 352 -8.09 -6.79 6.86
CA LEU A 352 -6.96 -7.08 5.98
C LEU A 352 -6.60 -8.57 6.02
N LEU A 353 -6.65 -9.22 7.19
CA LEU A 353 -6.44 -10.66 7.32
C LEU A 353 -7.47 -11.45 6.50
N ARG A 354 -8.76 -11.07 6.52
CA ARG A 354 -9.80 -11.66 5.65
C ARG A 354 -9.43 -11.53 4.17
N VAL A 355 -9.09 -10.32 3.73
CA VAL A 355 -8.73 -10.05 2.33
C VAL A 355 -7.52 -10.88 1.92
N PHE A 356 -6.45 -10.87 2.72
CA PHE A 356 -5.23 -11.61 2.43
C PHE A 356 -5.47 -13.13 2.40
N GLN A 357 -6.23 -13.67 3.36
CA GLN A 357 -6.65 -15.09 3.35
C GLN A 357 -7.46 -15.46 2.11
N ARG A 358 -8.31 -14.55 1.61
CA ARG A 358 -9.10 -14.78 0.39
C ARG A 358 -8.21 -14.78 -0.86
N VAL A 359 -7.21 -13.90 -0.93
CA VAL A 359 -6.19 -13.88 -1.99
C VAL A 359 -5.30 -15.14 -1.95
N GLU A 360 -4.84 -15.55 -0.77
CA GLU A 360 -4.10 -16.81 -0.58
C GLU A 360 -4.93 -18.03 -0.99
N LYS A 361 -6.23 -18.04 -0.68
CA LYS A 361 -7.14 -19.09 -1.11
C LYS A 361 -7.29 -19.15 -2.63
N VAL A 362 -7.41 -18.00 -3.32
CA VAL A 362 -7.51 -17.96 -4.80
C VAL A 362 -6.24 -18.53 -5.45
N ARG A 363 -5.05 -18.18 -4.94
CA ARG A 363 -3.78 -18.81 -5.34
C ARG A 363 -3.80 -20.33 -5.17
N ASP A 364 -4.25 -20.81 -4.01
CA ASP A 364 -4.24 -22.24 -3.69
C ASP A 364 -5.25 -23.03 -4.52
N ASP A 365 -6.39 -22.43 -4.84
CA ASP A 365 -7.40 -22.96 -5.77
C ASP A 365 -6.83 -22.97 -7.23
N LEU A 366 -6.03 -21.97 -7.61
CA LEU A 366 -5.37 -21.85 -8.94
C LEU A 366 -3.98 -22.49 -9.05
N ARG A 367 -3.48 -23.21 -8.05
CA ARG A 367 -2.11 -23.78 -8.03
C ARG A 367 -1.74 -24.74 -9.18
N LYS A 368 -2.73 -25.20 -9.96
CA LYS A 368 -2.54 -26.05 -11.16
C LYS A 368 -2.55 -25.25 -12.48
N THR A 369 -2.95 -24.00 -12.43
CA THR A 369 -2.92 -23.07 -13.57
C THR A 369 -1.48 -22.65 -13.81
N GLN A 370 -1.02 -22.81 -15.06
CA GLN A 370 0.32 -22.38 -15.46
C GLN A 370 0.45 -20.86 -15.36
N PRO A 371 1.66 -20.32 -15.15
CA PRO A 371 1.92 -18.89 -15.32
C PRO A 371 1.54 -18.42 -16.71
N ASP A 372 1.09 -17.17 -16.80
CA ASP A 372 1.07 -16.48 -18.09
C ASP A 372 2.51 -16.00 -18.41
N ASP A 373 2.98 -16.34 -19.61
CA ASP A 373 4.32 -16.05 -20.13
C ASP A 373 4.24 -15.20 -21.42
N VAL A 374 3.06 -14.68 -21.79
CA VAL A 374 2.89 -13.76 -22.91
C VAL A 374 3.45 -12.39 -22.54
N PRO A 375 4.40 -11.83 -23.30
CA PRO A 375 4.93 -10.49 -23.05
C PRO A 375 3.96 -9.41 -23.55
N ILE A 376 4.09 -8.21 -22.99
CA ILE A 376 3.56 -6.97 -23.59
C ILE A 376 4.16 -6.78 -25.00
N PRO A 377 3.43 -6.24 -25.99
CA PRO A 377 4.00 -5.91 -27.30
C PRO A 377 5.23 -4.98 -27.18
N TYR A 378 6.25 -5.18 -28.01
CA TYR A 378 7.52 -4.46 -27.87
C TYR A 378 7.35 -2.95 -28.12
N GLU A 379 6.50 -2.61 -29.07
CA GLU A 379 6.11 -1.25 -29.44
C GLU A 379 5.44 -0.46 -28.30
N GLU A 380 4.80 -1.13 -27.32
CA GLU A 380 4.22 -0.48 -26.14
C GLU A 380 5.28 -0.12 -25.08
N VAL A 381 6.53 -0.62 -25.23
CA VAL A 381 7.58 -0.51 -24.20
C VAL A 381 8.95 -0.08 -24.73
N GLU A 382 9.09 0.14 -26.03
CA GLU A 382 10.33 0.54 -26.69
C GLU A 382 10.93 1.78 -26.02
N ASN A 383 12.18 1.68 -25.55
CA ASN A 383 12.91 2.79 -24.96
C ASN A 383 14.43 2.59 -25.03
N THR A 384 15.19 3.65 -24.82
CA THR A 384 16.66 3.68 -24.97
C THR A 384 17.44 2.86 -23.95
N CYS A 385 16.78 2.30 -22.93
CA CYS A 385 17.42 1.53 -21.85
C CYS A 385 17.06 0.04 -21.85
N ARG A 386 16.37 -0.47 -22.88
CA ARG A 386 16.09 -1.92 -23.07
C ARG A 386 16.57 -2.44 -24.43
N THR A 387 16.75 -3.75 -24.52
CA THR A 387 16.98 -4.47 -25.79
C THR A 387 15.75 -5.32 -26.16
N SER A 388 15.63 -5.70 -27.44
CA SER A 388 14.49 -6.44 -28.00
C SER A 388 14.63 -7.97 -27.94
N HIS A 389 15.55 -8.52 -27.14
CA HIS A 389 15.79 -9.97 -27.11
C HIS A 389 14.52 -10.76 -26.73
N GLY A 390 14.18 -11.76 -27.54
CA GLY A 390 13.00 -12.60 -27.35
C GLY A 390 11.76 -12.16 -28.15
N TYR A 391 11.70 -10.88 -28.55
CA TYR A 391 10.72 -10.43 -29.55
C TYR A 391 11.19 -10.86 -30.94
N GLN A 392 10.26 -11.28 -31.80
CA GLN A 392 10.56 -11.47 -33.22
C GLN A 392 10.61 -10.09 -33.88
N ASP A 393 11.58 -9.88 -34.79
CA ASP A 393 11.66 -8.64 -35.56
C ASP A 393 10.38 -8.44 -36.40
N SER A 394 9.49 -7.57 -35.93
CA SER A 394 8.51 -6.89 -36.79
C SER A 394 9.20 -6.05 -37.89
N GLY A 395 10.51 -5.80 -37.73
CA GLY A 395 11.42 -5.23 -38.73
C GLY A 395 11.85 -6.17 -39.87
N ALA A 396 11.46 -7.46 -39.88
CA ALA A 396 11.68 -8.35 -41.02
C ALA A 396 10.59 -8.22 -42.11
N VAL A 397 10.11 -6.99 -42.35
CA VAL A 397 9.43 -6.66 -43.60
C VAL A 397 10.45 -6.87 -44.72
N ARG A 398 10.38 -8.04 -45.37
CA ARG A 398 11.05 -8.26 -46.66
C ARG A 398 10.67 -7.08 -47.53
N PRO A 399 11.62 -6.24 -47.99
CA PRO A 399 11.25 -5.06 -48.73
C PRO A 399 10.50 -5.51 -49.98
N LEU A 400 9.44 -4.79 -50.34
CA LEU A 400 8.61 -5.07 -51.53
C LEU A 400 9.47 -5.22 -52.80
N SER A 401 10.68 -4.65 -52.82
CA SER A 401 11.70 -4.89 -53.84
C SER A 401 12.05 -6.37 -54.04
N THR A 402 12.09 -7.22 -53.01
CA THR A 402 12.41 -8.66 -53.14
C THR A 402 11.30 -9.46 -53.81
N VAL A 403 10.04 -9.17 -53.47
CA VAL A 403 8.86 -9.77 -54.13
C VAL A 403 8.73 -9.23 -55.55
N ALA A 404 8.99 -7.94 -55.76
CA ALA A 404 9.03 -7.33 -57.09
C ALA A 404 10.16 -7.89 -57.98
N LEU A 405 11.36 -8.14 -57.43
CA LEU A 405 12.48 -8.75 -58.18
C LEU A 405 12.15 -10.19 -58.62
N LEU A 406 11.50 -10.97 -57.74
CA LEU A 406 11.08 -12.32 -58.06
C LEU A 406 9.97 -12.35 -59.11
N LEU A 407 9.04 -11.38 -59.08
CA LEU A 407 8.01 -11.21 -60.10
C LEU A 407 8.57 -10.75 -61.45
N THR A 408 9.55 -9.84 -61.49
CA THR A 408 10.17 -9.40 -62.76
C THR A 408 11.05 -10.48 -63.38
N LEU A 409 11.80 -11.25 -62.57
CA LEU A 409 12.56 -12.41 -63.05
C LEU A 409 11.64 -13.52 -63.57
N ALA A 410 10.51 -13.78 -62.90
CA ALA A 410 9.51 -14.74 -63.39
C ALA A 410 8.87 -14.29 -64.71
N LEU A 411 8.53 -13.00 -64.87
CA LEU A 411 8.01 -12.48 -66.14
C LEU A 411 9.04 -12.60 -67.27
N GLN A 412 10.32 -12.28 -67.01
CA GLN A 412 11.38 -12.40 -68.02
C GLN A 412 11.56 -13.84 -68.50
N LEU A 413 11.54 -14.83 -67.59
CA LEU A 413 11.61 -16.26 -67.95
C LEU A 413 10.41 -16.74 -68.76
N ILE A 414 9.21 -16.19 -68.53
CA ILE A 414 8.03 -16.53 -69.33
C ILE A 414 8.17 -15.94 -70.75
N THR A 415 8.65 -14.69 -70.88
CA THR A 415 8.80 -14.05 -72.20
C THR A 415 9.87 -14.69 -73.11
N THR A 416 10.90 -15.32 -72.55
CA THR A 416 11.95 -16.02 -73.33
C THR A 416 11.60 -17.46 -73.69
N LEU A 417 10.50 -18.01 -73.15
CA LEU A 417 9.97 -19.33 -73.51
C LEU A 417 8.84 -19.26 -74.57
N THR A 418 8.44 -18.06 -74.99
CA THR A 418 7.35 -17.80 -75.95
C THR A 418 7.80 -17.05 -77.21
N SER A 419 9.11 -17.04 -77.49
CA SER A 419 9.74 -16.33 -78.62
C SER A 419 10.58 -17.25 -79.50
#